data_AF-A0A4Q3T9G1-F1
#
_entry.id   AF-A0A4Q3T9G1-F1
#
_cell.length_a   1.000
_cell.length_b   1.000
_cell.length_c   1.000
_cell.angle_alpha   90.00
_cell.angle_beta   90.00
_cell.angle_gamma   90.00
#
_symmetry.space_group_name_H-M   'P 1'
#
loop_
_entity.id
_entity.type
_entity.pdbx_description
1 polymer ?
#
loop_
_entity_poly.entity_id
_entity_poly.type
_entity_poly.pdbx_seq_one_letter_code
_entity_poly.pdbx_strand_id
1 'polypeptide(L)' 'MSARASSPRTRIKICGLTREQDVDAAVDAGADAVGFVMYAPSPRFVTVVRAAELARRLPAFVTPVLLFV' A
#
# COMPACT_ATOMS: atom_id res chain seq x y z
N MET A 1 -18.20 30.44 15.73
CA MET A 1 -17.24 29.61 14.97
C MET A 1 -17.99 28.44 14.38
N SER A 2 -18.40 28.52 13.11
CA SER A 2 -19.05 27.41 12.42
C SER A 2 -17.96 26.48 11.86
N ALA A 3 -17.86 25.28 12.41
CA ALA A 3 -16.97 24.25 11.88
C ALA A 3 -17.51 23.84 10.51
N ARG A 4 -16.80 24.20 9.43
CA ARG A 4 -17.06 23.62 8.11
C ARG A 4 -16.88 22.11 8.24
N ALA A 5 -17.91 21.34 7.92
CA ALA A 5 -17.78 19.90 7.78
C ALA A 5 -16.68 19.64 6.74
N SER A 6 -15.56 19.06 7.15
CA SER A 6 -14.49 18.70 6.22
C SER A 6 -15.06 17.66 5.27
N SER A 7 -15.00 17.92 3.97
CA SER A 7 -15.25 16.90 2.96
C SER A 7 -14.40 15.66 3.28
N PRO A 8 -14.92 14.44 3.13
CA PRO A 8 -14.16 13.24 3.47
C PRO A 8 -12.87 13.20 2.64
N ARG A 9 -11.73 12.99 3.32
CA ARG A 9 -10.44 12.89 2.64
C ARG A 9 -10.44 11.66 1.73
N THR A 10 -10.13 11.84 0.45
CA THR A 10 -9.92 10.72 -0.49
C THR A 10 -8.76 9.86 -0.01
N ARG A 11 -8.99 8.55 0.14
CA ARG A 11 -7.95 7.59 0.48
C ARG A 11 -7.29 7.00 -0.76
N ILE A 12 -5.97 6.83 -0.72
CA ILE A 12 -5.15 6.41 -1.85
C ILE A 12 -4.44 5.09 -1.53
N LYS A 13 -4.56 4.12 -2.44
CA LYS A 13 -3.82 2.85 -2.39
C LYS A 13 -2.95 2.71 -3.63
N ILE A 14 -1.65 2.43 -3.43
CA ILE A 14 -0.74 2.09 -4.53
C ILE A 14 -0.60 0.56 -4.60
N CYS A 15 -0.85 -0.04 -5.76
CA CYS A 15 -1.01 -1.50 -5.90
C CYS A 15 0.09 -2.17 -6.74
N GLY A 16 0.48 -3.38 -6.34
CA GLY A 16 1.41 -4.24 -7.07
C GLY A 16 2.86 -3.78 -6.93
N LEU A 17 3.23 -3.34 -5.73
CA LEU A 17 4.60 -2.96 -5.40
C LEU A 17 5.46 -4.21 -5.15
N THR A 18 6.66 -4.23 -5.71
CA THR A 18 7.55 -5.41 -5.68
C THR A 18 8.96 -5.10 -5.15
N ARG A 19 9.29 -3.81 -5.00
CA ARG A 19 10.61 -3.29 -4.57
C ARG A 19 10.46 -2.36 -3.39
N GLU A 20 11.47 -2.34 -2.53
CA GLU A 20 11.58 -1.53 -1.32
C GLU A 20 11.42 -0.04 -1.64
N GLN A 21 12.17 0.45 -2.62
CA GLN A 21 12.16 1.85 -3.03
C GLN A 21 10.77 2.35 -3.49
N ASP A 22 9.94 1.48 -4.07
CA ASP A 22 8.58 1.85 -4.48
C ASP A 22 7.63 1.90 -3.28
N VAL A 23 7.84 1.03 -2.29
CA VAL A 23 7.12 1.07 -1.02
C VAL A 23 7.45 2.35 -0.27
N ASP A 24 8.74 2.68 -0.16
CA ASP A 24 9.20 3.90 0.52
C ASP A 24 8.64 5.15 -0.17
N ALA A 25 8.72 5.21 -1.51
CA ALA A 25 8.16 6.32 -2.27
C ALA A 25 6.64 6.45 -2.10
N ALA A 26 5.91 5.35 -2.02
CA ALA A 26 4.46 5.38 -1.78
C ALA A 26 4.13 5.89 -0.36
N VAL A 27 4.93 5.51 0.64
CA VAL A 27 4.80 5.99 2.02
C VAL A 27 5.11 7.49 2.09
N ASP A 28 6.23 7.93 1.52
CA ASP A 28 6.65 9.34 1.50
C ASP A 28 5.66 10.24 0.75
N ALA A 29 4.98 9.69 -0.26
CA ALA A 29 3.91 10.38 -0.99
C ALA A 29 2.57 10.46 -0.22
N GLY A 30 2.47 9.84 0.96
CA GLY A 30 1.27 9.87 1.80
C GLY A 30 0.18 8.87 1.42
N ALA A 31 0.55 7.72 0.85
CA ALA A 31 -0.42 6.65 0.58
C ALA A 31 -1.04 6.09 1.87
N ASP A 32 -2.34 5.81 1.84
CA ASP A 32 -3.07 5.20 2.96
C ASP A 32 -2.87 3.69 3.03
N ALA A 33 -2.55 3.08 1.90
CA ALA A 33 -2.33 1.65 1.78
C ALA A 33 -1.39 1.31 0.63
N VAL A 34 -0.69 0.19 0.78
CA VAL A 34 0.09 -0.43 -0.30
C VAL A 34 -0.40 -1.84 -0.58
N GLY A 35 -0.35 -2.26 -1.83
CA GLY A 35 -0.86 -3.55 -2.28
C GLY A 35 0.23 -4.49 -2.80
N PHE A 36 0.21 -5.74 -2.34
CA PHE A 36 1.04 -6.83 -2.83
C PHE A 36 0.16 -7.83 -3.58
N VAL A 37 0.58 -8.26 -4.77
CA VAL A 37 -0.23 -9.16 -5.62
C VAL A 37 0.25 -10.60 -5.44
N MET A 38 -0.65 -11.49 -5.00
CA MET A 38 -0.40 -12.92 -4.87
C MET A 38 -1.25 -13.71 -5.88
N TYR A 39 -1.15 -13.31 -7.15
CA TYR A 39 -1.72 -14.01 -8.31
C TYR A 39 -0.60 -14.31 -9.31
N ALA A 40 -0.23 -15.60 -9.44
CA ALA A 40 0.98 -16.02 -10.16
C ALA A 40 1.09 -15.53 -11.62
N PRO A 41 0.00 -15.42 -12.41
CA PRO A 41 0.08 -14.87 -13.76
C PRO A 41 0.36 -13.36 -13.84
N SER A 42 0.27 -12.62 -12.74
CA SER A 42 0.57 -11.19 -12.73
C SER A 42 2.09 -10.94 -12.84
N PRO A 43 2.55 -10.00 -13.67
CA PRO A 43 3.97 -9.59 -13.67
C PRO A 43 4.38 -8.88 -12.37
N ARG A 44 3.42 -8.54 -11.51
CA ARG A 44 3.61 -7.92 -10.19
C ARG A 44 3.48 -8.93 -9.05
N PHE A 45 3.50 -10.23 -9.35
CA PHE A 45 3.41 -11.29 -8.36
C PHE A 45 4.56 -11.21 -7.35
N VAL A 46 4.24 -11.36 -6.07
CA VAL A 46 5.20 -11.58 -4.99
C VAL A 46 4.77 -12.78 -4.14
N THR A 47 5.73 -13.51 -3.59
CA THR A 47 5.47 -14.55 -2.59
C THR A 47 4.97 -13.92 -1.29
N VAL A 48 4.30 -14.70 -0.44
CA VAL A 48 3.87 -14.24 0.89
C VAL A 48 5.06 -13.77 1.74
N VAL A 49 6.21 -14.45 1.64
CA VAL A 49 7.45 -14.07 2.35
C VAL A 49 7.93 -12.70 1.86
N ARG A 50 7.95 -12.49 0.54
CA ARG A 50 8.36 -11.21 -0.05
C ARG A 50 7.38 -10.07 0.29
N ALA A 51 6.07 -10.35 0.28
CA ALA A 51 5.07 -9.39 0.72
C ALA A 51 5.27 -8.99 2.19
N ALA A 52 5.58 -9.96 3.06
CA ALA A 52 5.86 -9.68 4.48
C ALA A 52 7.14 -8.86 4.68
N GLU A 53 8.21 -9.12 3.91
CA GLU A 53 9.42 -8.30 3.89
C GLU A 53 9.13 -6.84 3.54
N LEU A 54 8.37 -6.62 2.47
CA LEU A 54 8.00 -5.28 2.03
C LEU A 54 7.05 -4.60 3.02
N ALA A 55 6.08 -5.34 3.58
CA ALA A 55 5.12 -4.81 4.56
C ALA A 55 5.79 -4.36 5.87
N ARG A 56 6.92 -4.96 6.28
CA ARG A 56 7.68 -4.53 7.47
C ARG A 56 8.25 -3.11 7.37
N ARG A 57 8.30 -2.54 6.16
CA ARG A 57 8.78 -1.17 5.93
C ARG A 57 7.71 -0.11 6.21
N LEU A 58 6.45 -0.51 6.34
CA LEU A 58 5.34 0.43 6.49
C LEU A 58 5.32 1.04 7.89
N PRO A 59 5.20 2.37 8.00
CA PRO A 59 4.99 3.01 9.29
C PRO A 59 3.56 2.73 9.78
N ALA A 60 3.28 3.15 11.01
CA ALA A 60 1.91 3.17 11.52
C ALA A 60 0.98 3.91 10.53
N PHE A 61 -0.27 3.45 10.46
CA PHE A 61 -1.34 4.05 9.67
C PHE A 61 -1.24 3.91 8.14
N VAL A 62 -0.24 3.21 7.60
CA VAL A 62 -0.24 2.73 6.22
C VAL A 62 -0.63 1.25 6.19
N THR A 63 -1.74 0.94 5.53
CA THR A 63 -2.31 -0.42 5.56
C THR A 63 -1.66 -1.33 4.50
N PRO A 64 -1.01 -2.44 4.86
CA PRO A 64 -0.62 -3.46 3.89
C PRO A 64 -1.87 -4.21 3.42
N VAL A 65 -2.01 -4.41 2.10
CA VAL A 65 -3.11 -5.15 1.48
C VAL A 65 -2.55 -6.26 0.61
N LEU A 66 -3.05 -7.48 0.81
CA LEU A 66 -2.71 -8.63 -0.02
C LEU A 66 -3.86 -8.90 -0.99
N LEU A 67 -3.56 -8.88 -2.28
CA LEU A 67 -4.52 -9.17 -3.35
C LEU A 67 -4.39 -10.63 -3.77
N PHE A 68 -5.52 -11.32 -3.86
CA PHE A 68 -5.67 -12.68 -4.37
C PHE A 68 -6.77 -12.71 -5.43
N VAL A 69 -6.73 -13.70 -6.32
CA VAL A 69 -7.78 -13.99 -7.31
C VAL A 69 -8.16 -15.45 -7.16
#